data_AF-A0A847L7X0-F1
#
_entry.id   AF-A0A847L7X0-F1
#
_cell.length_a   1.000
_cell.length_b   1.000
_cell.length_c   1.000
_cell.angle_alpha   90.00
_cell.angle_beta   90.00
_cell.angle_gamma   90.00
#
_symmetry.space_group_name_H-M   'P 1'
#
loop_
_entity.id
_entity.type
_entity.pdbx_description
1 polymer ?
#
loop_
_entity_poly.entity_id
_entity_poly.type
_entity_poly.pdbx_seq_one_letter_code
_entity_poly.pdbx_strand_id
1 'polypeptide(L)'
;MRGRGPMMGKDPKELEAMREQQKRNQMLRTKAEGHKNLAELYASQDKIDEAVAELKKILALSEQADVKEVDRLSKQLGQVYMEMAELYMKKDRFEDAKKVLTEGADKMKGTQPELAARLFLNLGNLLRKKGAPEEAEKAFKKSIEISAGELDKGPAKK
;
A
#
# COMPACT_ATOMS: atom_id res chain seq x y z
N MET A 1 28.67 35.04 22.88
CA MET A 1 28.18 35.68 21.63
C MET A 1 27.68 34.60 20.69
N ARG A 2 26.47 34.77 20.15
CA ARG A 2 25.83 33.84 19.21
C ARG A 2 26.48 33.96 17.82
N GLY A 3 26.56 32.84 17.11
CA GLY A 3 25.86 32.77 15.82
C GLY A 3 26.70 32.39 14.60
N ARG A 4 26.17 31.35 13.93
CA ARG A 4 26.33 31.00 12.51
C ARG A 4 27.55 30.17 12.17
N GLY A 5 27.47 28.87 12.46
CA GLY A 5 28.11 27.88 11.60
C GLY A 5 27.52 27.97 10.18
N PRO A 6 28.31 27.71 9.12
CA PRO A 6 27.85 27.87 7.76
C PRO A 6 26.75 26.84 7.47
N MET A 7 25.50 27.31 7.40
CA MET A 7 24.47 26.64 6.63
C MET A 7 24.92 26.74 5.17
N MET A 8 25.64 25.71 4.69
CA MET A 8 25.88 25.48 3.27
C MET A 8 24.51 25.46 2.57
N GLY A 9 24.17 26.57 1.90
CA GLY A 9 23.06 26.62 0.97
C GLY A 9 23.38 25.68 -0.19
N LYS A 10 22.48 24.75 -0.46
CA LYS A 10 22.58 23.79 -1.57
C LYS A 10 22.89 24.53 -2.88
N ASP A 11 23.69 23.90 -3.74
CA ASP A 11 24.05 24.45 -5.06
C ASP A 11 22.76 24.75 -5.86
N PRO A 12 22.67 25.86 -6.62
CA PRO A 12 21.53 26.14 -7.51
C PRO A 12 21.08 24.93 -8.35
N LYS A 13 22.00 24.10 -8.85
CA LYS A 13 21.66 22.87 -9.60
C LYS A 13 20.99 21.82 -8.73
N GLU A 14 21.41 21.67 -7.48
CA GLU A 14 20.77 20.77 -6.52
C GLU A 14 19.36 21.25 -6.14
N LEU A 15 19.18 22.57 -5.99
CA LEU A 15 17.87 23.17 -5.74
C LEU A 15 16.91 22.96 -6.92
N GLU A 16 17.41 23.08 -8.15
CA GLU A 16 16.64 22.83 -9.37
C GLU A 16 16.24 21.35 -9.46
N ALA A 17 17.18 20.42 -9.29
CA ALA A 17 16.90 18.98 -9.29
C ALA A 17 15.89 18.59 -8.21
N MET A 18 15.98 19.17 -7.00
CA MET A 18 14.99 18.94 -5.94
C MET A 18 13.60 19.44 -6.31
N ARG A 19 13.49 20.58 -6.99
CA ARG A 19 12.22 21.12 -7.48
C ARG A 19 11.61 20.24 -8.56
N GLU A 20 12.42 19.75 -9.50
CA GLU A 20 11.97 18.83 -10.54
C GLU A 20 11.50 17.50 -9.96
N GLN A 21 12.25 16.94 -9.01
CA GLN A 21 11.86 15.72 -8.30
C GLN A 21 10.55 15.92 -7.52
N GLN A 22 10.41 17.04 -6.82
CA GLN A 22 9.17 17.35 -6.12
C GLN A 22 7.97 17.47 -7.07
N LYS A 23 8.15 18.12 -8.23
CA LYS A 23 7.12 18.20 -9.27
C LYS A 23 6.77 16.80 -9.79
N ARG A 24 7.76 15.96 -10.09
CA ARG A 24 7.56 14.57 -10.52
C ARG A 24 6.75 13.79 -9.49
N ASN A 25 7.11 13.90 -8.22
CA ASN A 25 6.44 13.24 -7.12
C ASN A 25 4.98 13.72 -6.93
N GLN A 26 4.74 15.02 -7.10
CA GLN A 26 3.39 15.57 -7.11
C GLN A 26 2.56 15.00 -8.28
N MET A 27 3.13 14.93 -9.48
CA MET A 27 2.46 14.37 -10.65
C MET A 27 2.12 12.89 -10.48
N LEU A 28 3.00 12.10 -9.86
CA LEU A 28 2.71 10.70 -9.52
C LEU A 28 1.51 10.56 -8.58
N ARG A 29 1.42 11.43 -7.57
CA ARG A 29 0.30 11.44 -6.62
C ARG A 29 -1.01 11.82 -7.27
N THR A 30 -1.02 12.92 -8.04
CA THR A 30 -2.22 13.35 -8.78
C THR A 30 -2.68 12.26 -9.75
N LYS A 31 -1.75 11.57 -10.40
CA LYS A 31 -2.08 10.44 -11.28
C LYS A 31 -2.67 9.26 -10.51
N ALA A 32 -2.11 8.89 -9.36
CA ALA A 32 -2.64 7.83 -8.50
C ALA A 32 -4.06 8.17 -7.99
N GLU A 33 -4.29 9.41 -7.57
CA GLU A 33 -5.61 9.89 -7.15
C GLU A 33 -6.63 9.85 -8.30
N GLY A 34 -6.21 10.24 -9.51
CA GLY A 34 -7.04 10.11 -10.71
C GLY A 34 -7.47 8.68 -11.00
N HIS A 35 -6.54 7.72 -10.90
CA HIS A 35 -6.87 6.29 -11.03
C HIS A 35 -7.82 5.81 -9.93
N LYS A 36 -7.63 6.25 -8.68
CA LYS A 36 -8.51 5.90 -7.56
C LYS A 36 -9.94 6.39 -7.80
N ASN A 37 -10.09 7.65 -8.17
CA ASN A 37 -11.42 8.24 -8.43
C ASN A 37 -12.10 7.56 -9.62
N LEU A 38 -11.35 7.17 -10.65
CA LEU A 38 -11.89 6.41 -11.77
C LEU A 38 -12.30 4.99 -11.36
N ALA A 39 -11.53 4.34 -10.48
CA ALA A 39 -11.89 3.05 -9.92
C ALA A 39 -13.20 3.13 -9.10
N GLU A 40 -13.34 4.13 -8.24
CA GLU A 40 -14.56 4.38 -7.47
C GLU A 40 -15.77 4.64 -8.38
N LEU A 41 -15.58 5.42 -9.46
CA LEU A 41 -16.60 5.66 -10.46
C LEU A 41 -17.03 4.35 -11.15
N TYR A 42 -16.08 3.53 -11.62
CA TYR A 42 -16.40 2.23 -12.22
C TYR A 42 -17.06 1.27 -11.24
N ALA A 43 -16.60 1.24 -9.98
CA ALA A 43 -17.23 0.44 -8.94
C ALA A 43 -18.69 0.85 -8.69
N SER A 44 -18.99 2.15 -8.73
CA SER A 44 -20.37 2.67 -8.60
C SER A 44 -21.26 2.29 -9.79
N GLN A 45 -20.66 2.02 -10.95
CA GLN A 45 -21.32 1.53 -12.16
C GLN A 45 -21.32 0.00 -12.26
N ASP A 46 -20.91 -0.70 -11.20
CA ASP A 46 -20.82 -2.17 -11.15
C ASP A 46 -19.81 -2.77 -12.16
N LYS A 47 -18.91 -1.94 -12.68
CA LYS A 47 -17.80 -2.26 -13.60
C LYS A 47 -16.55 -2.68 -12.82
N ILE A 48 -16.62 -3.84 -12.20
CA ILE A 48 -15.63 -4.30 -11.21
C ILE A 48 -14.27 -4.59 -11.84
N ASP A 49 -14.20 -5.16 -13.04
CA ASP A 49 -12.93 -5.46 -13.70
C ASP A 49 -12.20 -4.18 -14.11
N GLU A 50 -12.93 -3.19 -14.62
CA GLU A 50 -12.37 -1.87 -14.94
C GLU A 50 -11.91 -1.14 -13.67
N ALA A 51 -12.69 -1.19 -12.59
CA ALA A 51 -12.28 -0.61 -11.30
C ALA A 51 -10.97 -1.23 -10.79
N VAL A 52 -10.87 -2.56 -10.81
CA VAL A 52 -9.66 -3.27 -10.40
C VAL A 52 -8.49 -2.97 -11.34
N ALA A 53 -8.72 -2.80 -12.64
CA ALA A 53 -7.68 -2.43 -13.59
C ALA A 53 -7.10 -1.04 -13.28
N GLU A 54 -7.93 -0.06 -12.89
CA GLU A 54 -7.45 1.26 -12.47
C GLU A 54 -6.66 1.19 -11.15
N LEU A 55 -7.12 0.40 -10.17
CA LEU A 55 -6.40 0.17 -8.91
C LEU A 55 -5.01 -0.47 -9.15
N LYS A 56 -4.88 -1.41 -10.10
CA LYS A 56 -3.58 -1.98 -10.48
C LYS A 56 -2.62 -0.96 -11.08
N LYS A 57 -3.12 0.07 -11.77
CA LYS A 57 -2.27 1.16 -12.27
C LYS A 57 -1.66 1.96 -11.13
N ILE A 58 -2.36 2.12 -10.00
CA ILE A 58 -1.79 2.75 -8.79
C ILE A 58 -0.60 1.93 -8.27
N LEU A 59 -0.72 0.60 -8.25
CA LEU A 59 0.38 -0.28 -7.85
C LEU A 59 1.60 -0.10 -8.76
N ALA A 60 1.41 -0.05 -10.08
CA ALA A 60 2.49 0.17 -11.05
C ALA A 60 3.14 1.57 -10.96
N LEU A 61 2.43 2.59 -10.47
CA LEU A 61 3.01 3.91 -10.22
C LEU A 61 3.98 3.89 -9.04
N SER A 62 3.75 3.04 -8.04
CA SER A 62 4.65 2.93 -6.89
C SER A 62 6.03 2.38 -7.27
N GLU A 63 6.11 1.56 -8.31
CA GLU A 63 7.39 1.05 -8.85
C GLU A 63 8.24 2.15 -9.50
N GLN A 64 7.63 3.29 -9.85
CA GLN A 64 8.30 4.43 -10.48
C GLN A 64 8.68 5.53 -9.48
N ALA A 65 8.28 5.39 -8.21
CA ALA A 65 8.52 6.37 -7.16
C ALA A 65 9.92 6.20 -6.54
N ASP A 66 10.49 7.30 -6.07
CA ASP A 66 11.71 7.22 -5.25
C ASP A 66 11.39 6.63 -3.87
N VAL A 67 12.40 6.16 -3.13
CA VAL A 67 12.22 5.50 -1.82
C VAL A 67 11.39 6.34 -0.83
N LYS A 68 11.54 7.68 -0.86
CA LYS A 68 10.82 8.57 0.07
C LYS A 68 9.36 8.72 -0.29
N GLU A 69 9.02 8.65 -1.58
CA GLU A 69 7.62 8.64 -2.01
C GLU A 69 7.00 7.26 -2.04
N VAL A 70 7.80 6.21 -2.18
CA VAL A 70 7.35 4.85 -1.94
C VAL A 70 6.71 4.81 -0.55
N ASP A 71 7.36 5.26 0.52
CA ASP A 71 6.79 5.25 1.89
C ASP A 71 5.44 5.99 2.04
N ARG A 72 5.18 7.02 1.22
CA ARG A 72 3.92 7.76 1.25
C ARG A 72 2.84 7.10 0.41
N LEU A 73 3.18 6.67 -0.80
CA LEU A 73 2.29 5.90 -1.67
C LEU A 73 1.99 4.52 -1.08
N SER A 74 2.91 3.98 -0.29
CA SER A 74 2.86 2.61 0.17
C SER A 74 1.78 2.37 1.22
N LYS A 75 1.52 3.36 2.08
CA LYS A 75 0.32 3.37 2.94
C LYS A 75 -0.97 3.29 2.12
N GLN A 76 -0.97 3.85 0.91
CA GLN A 76 -2.11 3.73 -0.02
C GLN A 76 -2.12 2.36 -0.71
N LEU A 77 -0.97 1.73 -0.96
CA LEU A 77 -0.92 0.39 -1.59
C LEU A 77 -1.65 -0.66 -0.77
N GLY A 78 -1.48 -0.67 0.56
CA GLY A 78 -2.22 -1.60 1.42
C GLY A 78 -3.73 -1.43 1.29
N GLN A 79 -4.20 -0.17 1.20
CA GLN A 79 -5.60 0.15 0.94
C GLN A 79 -6.06 -0.30 -0.44
N VAL A 80 -5.24 -0.13 -1.48
CA VAL A 80 -5.55 -0.56 -2.85
C VAL A 80 -5.80 -2.07 -2.92
N TYR A 81 -4.96 -2.90 -2.27
CA TYR A 81 -5.19 -4.35 -2.20
C TYR A 81 -6.49 -4.70 -1.45
N MET A 82 -6.79 -4.02 -0.35
CA MET A 82 -8.05 -4.24 0.38
C MET A 82 -9.27 -3.87 -0.47
N GLU A 83 -9.20 -2.73 -1.16
CA GLU A 83 -10.29 -2.23 -2.00
C GLU A 83 -10.55 -3.17 -3.20
N MET A 84 -9.49 -3.64 -3.88
CA MET A 84 -9.61 -4.66 -4.91
C MET A 84 -10.28 -5.94 -4.40
N ALA A 85 -9.92 -6.39 -3.19
CA ALA A 85 -10.52 -7.58 -2.59
C ALA A 85 -12.01 -7.37 -2.24
N GLU A 86 -12.38 -6.19 -1.73
CA GLU A 86 -13.78 -5.82 -1.47
C GLU A 86 -14.59 -5.77 -2.76
N LEU A 87 -14.04 -5.21 -3.83
CA LEU A 87 -14.68 -5.16 -5.15
C LEU A 87 -14.93 -6.56 -5.71
N TYR A 88 -13.96 -7.46 -5.60
CA TYR A 88 -14.17 -8.87 -5.98
C TYR A 88 -15.22 -9.56 -5.12
N MET A 89 -15.24 -9.30 -3.82
CA MET A 89 -16.26 -9.87 -2.92
C MET A 89 -17.68 -9.38 -3.25
N LYS A 90 -17.86 -8.15 -3.75
CA LYS A 90 -19.17 -7.67 -4.24
C LYS A 90 -19.72 -8.47 -5.42
N LYS A 91 -18.87 -9.23 -6.12
CA LYS A 91 -19.23 -10.11 -7.24
C LYS A 91 -19.09 -11.59 -6.91
N ASP A 92 -19.00 -11.93 -5.63
CA ASP A 92 -18.76 -13.30 -5.15
C ASP A 92 -17.48 -13.96 -5.72
N ARG A 93 -16.53 -13.14 -6.20
CA ARG A 93 -15.23 -13.58 -6.75
C ARG A 93 -14.23 -13.80 -5.62
N PHE A 94 -14.54 -14.76 -4.77
CA PHE A 94 -13.79 -15.04 -3.55
C PHE A 94 -12.31 -15.38 -3.81
N GLU A 95 -12.02 -16.21 -4.81
CA GLU A 95 -10.65 -16.63 -5.12
C GLU A 95 -9.78 -15.45 -5.61
N ASP A 96 -10.36 -14.52 -6.36
CA ASP A 96 -9.66 -13.31 -6.79
C ASP A 96 -9.37 -12.38 -5.60
N ALA A 97 -10.33 -12.22 -4.69
CA ALA A 97 -10.13 -11.45 -3.46
C ALA A 97 -9.03 -12.06 -2.57
N LYS A 98 -9.06 -13.38 -2.38
CA LYS A 98 -8.03 -14.15 -1.67
C LYS A 98 -6.65 -13.96 -2.29
N LYS A 99 -6.56 -14.08 -3.61
CA LYS A 99 -5.32 -13.94 -4.37
C LYS A 99 -4.72 -12.55 -4.20
N VAL A 100 -5.54 -11.51 -4.33
CA VAL A 100 -5.09 -10.11 -4.20
C VAL A 100 -4.59 -9.80 -2.80
N LEU A 101 -5.30 -10.23 -1.75
CA LEU A 101 -4.82 -10.01 -0.37
C LEU A 101 -3.51 -10.75 -0.09
N THR A 102 -3.37 -11.98 -0.61
CA THR A 102 -2.15 -12.77 -0.46
C THR A 102 -0.97 -12.11 -1.17
N GLU A 103 -1.16 -11.68 -2.43
CA GLU A 103 -0.14 -11.00 -3.22
C GLU A 103 0.35 -9.71 -2.53
N GLY A 104 -0.59 -8.88 -2.04
CA GLY A 104 -0.24 -7.65 -1.34
C GLY A 104 0.53 -7.91 -0.05
N ALA A 105 0.12 -8.92 0.73
CA ALA A 105 0.80 -9.27 1.96
C ALA A 105 2.23 -9.79 1.71
N ASP A 106 2.42 -10.63 0.69
CA ASP A 106 3.73 -11.14 0.31
C ASP A 106 4.68 -10.06 -0.21
N LYS A 107 4.16 -9.06 -0.94
CA LYS A 107 4.94 -7.91 -1.40
C LYS A 107 5.37 -6.97 -0.25
N MET A 108 4.55 -6.86 0.79
CA MET A 108 4.78 -5.89 1.87
C MET A 108 5.53 -6.46 3.08
N LYS A 109 5.55 -7.78 3.29
CA LYS A 109 6.10 -8.38 4.53
C LYS A 109 7.55 -8.01 4.87
N GLY A 110 8.36 -7.65 3.87
CA GLY A 110 9.76 -7.26 4.07
C GLY A 110 10.00 -5.76 4.20
N THR A 111 9.11 -4.91 3.67
CA THR A 111 9.30 -3.45 3.62
C THR A 111 8.32 -2.70 4.52
N GLN A 112 7.12 -3.23 4.68
CA GLN A 112 6.00 -2.66 5.45
C GLN A 112 5.24 -3.77 6.17
N PRO A 113 5.88 -4.38 7.18
CA PRO A 113 5.32 -5.50 7.93
C PRO A 113 3.96 -5.17 8.55
N GLU A 114 3.71 -3.91 8.93
CA GLU A 114 2.42 -3.46 9.47
C GLU A 114 1.27 -3.58 8.46
N LEU A 115 1.54 -3.29 7.18
CA LEU A 115 0.54 -3.44 6.12
C LEU A 115 0.36 -4.91 5.76
N ALA A 116 1.44 -5.69 5.72
CA ALA A 116 1.37 -7.12 5.47
C ALA A 116 0.54 -7.84 6.53
N ALA A 117 0.75 -7.52 7.82
CA ALA A 117 -0.06 -8.04 8.92
C ALA A 117 -1.54 -7.72 8.72
N ARG A 118 -1.86 -6.46 8.39
CA ARG A 118 -3.25 -6.03 8.15
C ARG A 118 -3.91 -6.75 6.97
N LEU A 119 -3.17 -7.01 5.89
CA LEU A 119 -3.66 -7.78 4.75
C LEU A 119 -3.93 -9.24 5.11
N PHE A 120 -3.04 -9.88 5.89
CA PHE A 120 -3.28 -11.23 6.41
C PHE A 120 -4.47 -11.30 7.37
N LEU A 121 -4.68 -10.27 8.19
CA LEU A 121 -5.86 -10.16 9.06
C LEU A 121 -7.15 -10.13 8.23
N ASN A 122 -7.20 -9.32 7.17
CA ASN A 122 -8.36 -9.25 6.28
C ASN A 122 -8.56 -10.55 5.50
N LEU A 123 -7.48 -11.21 5.08
CA LEU A 123 -7.54 -12.52 4.45
C LEU A 123 -8.17 -13.55 5.39
N GLY A 124 -7.77 -13.58 6.66
CA GLY A 124 -8.38 -14.45 7.67
C GLY A 124 -9.86 -14.18 7.88
N ASN A 125 -10.25 -12.90 7.94
CA ASN A 125 -11.67 -12.50 8.04
C ASN A 125 -12.49 -12.97 6.82
N LEU A 126 -11.92 -12.83 5.63
CA LEU A 126 -12.53 -13.25 4.37
C LEU A 126 -12.70 -14.78 4.31
N LEU A 127 -11.65 -15.54 4.65
CA LEU A 127 -11.70 -17.01 4.72
C LEU A 127 -12.71 -17.51 5.75
N ARG A 128 -12.77 -16.87 6.93
CA ARG A 128 -13.76 -17.21 7.97
C ARG A 128 -15.19 -16.99 7.47
N LYS A 129 -15.47 -15.87 6.79
CA LYS A 129 -16.79 -15.58 6.22
C LYS A 129 -17.22 -16.60 5.15
N LYS A 130 -16.26 -17.18 4.43
CA LYS A 130 -16.52 -18.20 3.40
C LYS A 130 -16.65 -19.62 3.96
N GLY A 131 -16.40 -19.83 5.25
CA GLY A 131 -16.46 -21.15 5.89
C GLY A 131 -15.17 -21.97 5.74
N ALA A 132 -14.02 -21.31 5.60
CA ALA A 132 -12.70 -21.95 5.58
C ALA A 132 -11.90 -21.64 6.87
N PRO A 133 -12.30 -22.18 8.05
CA PRO A 133 -11.73 -21.81 9.34
C PRO A 133 -10.25 -22.19 9.49
N GLU A 134 -9.80 -23.32 8.92
CA GLU A 134 -8.39 -23.76 9.00
C GLU A 134 -7.46 -22.83 8.22
N GLU A 135 -7.91 -22.35 7.05
CA GLU A 135 -7.15 -21.36 6.28
C GLU A 135 -7.19 -19.99 6.96
N ALA A 136 -8.34 -19.62 7.54
CA ALA A 136 -8.47 -18.39 8.32
C ALA A 136 -7.50 -18.36 9.50
N GLU A 137 -7.40 -19.46 10.24
CA GLU A 137 -6.45 -19.62 11.34
C GLU A 137 -5.00 -19.42 10.88
N LYS A 138 -4.61 -20.02 9.75
CA LYS A 138 -3.28 -19.81 9.16
C LYS A 138 -3.01 -18.35 8.83
N ALA A 139 -3.99 -17.65 8.24
CA ALA A 139 -3.88 -16.24 7.91
C ALA A 139 -3.75 -15.37 9.18
N PHE A 140 -4.57 -15.63 10.20
CA PHE A 140 -4.47 -14.91 11.48
C PHE A 140 -3.13 -15.15 12.18
N LYS A 141 -2.62 -16.39 12.19
CA LYS A 141 -1.30 -16.71 12.74
C LYS A 141 -0.19 -15.92 12.06
N LYS A 142 -0.21 -15.82 10.72
CA LYS A 142 0.75 -14.99 9.97
C LYS A 142 0.66 -13.51 10.36
N SER A 143 -0.55 -12.97 10.50
CA SER A 143 -0.74 -11.59 10.97
C SER A 143 -0.14 -11.36 12.36
N ILE A 144 -0.35 -12.31 13.28
CA ILE A 144 0.16 -12.24 14.65
C ILE A 144 1.68 -12.35 14.66
N GLU A 145 2.25 -13.29 13.91
CA GLU A 145 3.70 -13.50 13.81
C GLU A 145 4.43 -12.24 13.32
N ILE A 146 3.93 -11.62 12.25
CA ILE A 146 4.50 -10.38 11.73
C ILE A 146 4.39 -9.26 12.77
N SER A 147 3.23 -9.12 13.41
CA SER A 147 3.02 -8.08 14.42
C SER A 147 3.91 -8.27 15.65
N ALA A 148 4.06 -9.51 16.14
CA ALA A 148 4.94 -9.85 17.25
C ALA A 148 6.40 -9.54 16.89
N GLY A 149 6.85 -9.95 15.70
CA GLY A 149 8.19 -9.66 15.21
C GLY A 149 8.51 -8.16 15.15
N GLU A 150 7.53 -7.29 14.88
CA GLU A 150 7.72 -5.83 14.93
C GLU A 150 7.67 -5.26 16.36
N LEU A 151 6.82 -5.79 17.23
CA LEU A 151 6.73 -5.34 18.62
C LEU A 151 7.98 -5.73 19.44
N ASP A 152 8.52 -6.93 19.19
CA ASP A 152 9.71 -7.46 19.87
C ASP A 152 10.99 -6.69 19.50
N LYS A 153 11.01 -6.00 18.35
CA LYS A 153 12.13 -5.12 17.97
C LYS A 153 12.27 -3.90 18.88
N GLY A 154 11.25 -3.58 19.67
CA GLY A 154 11.23 -2.45 20.61
C GLY A 154 11.40 -1.08 19.93
N PRO A 155 11.12 0.04 20.64
CA PRO A 155 11.53 1.34 20.11
C PRO A 155 13.05 1.36 20.05
N ALA A 156 13.61 1.66 18.88
CA ALA A 156 15.04 1.95 18.74
C ALA A 156 15.41 2.96 19.84
N LYS A 157 16.29 2.55 20.77
CA LYS A 157 16.84 3.46 21.77
C LYS A 157 17.47 4.62 21.00
N LYS A 158 16.87 5.79 21.08
CA LYS A 158 17.38 7.04 20.51
C LYS A 158 18.72 7.40 21.13
#